data_AF-A0A956KM78-F1
#
_entry.id   AF-A0A956KM78-F1
#
_cell.length_a   1.000
_cell.length_b   1.000
_cell.length_c   1.000
_cell.angle_alpha   90.00
_cell.angle_beta   90.00
_cell.angle_gamma   90.00
#
_symmetry.space_group_name_H-M   'P 1'
#
loop_
_entity.id
_entity.type
_entity.pdbx_description
1 polymer ?
#
loop_
_entity_poly.entity_id
_entity_poly.type
_entity_poly.pdbx_seq_one_letter_code
_entity_poly.pdbx_strand_id
1 'polypeptide(L)'
;MQVFAILAFLLVGFAVNFVWDRTARRGKALAMRTARREARPRALPAAPSPDAEGQGARARDPALQRFIELCRRTFTELDTLIDHFDLVLLRAHARARYGVATVHAEEPRRRGCALLATWLEQSAAFYADSEREPVRRLLELALGPQTIAEVLAREQQRASWEFRADTAPVVQDTITDLDRTVIHLQQIVRILESGDGDPYR
;
A
#
# COMPACT_ATOMS: atom_id res chain seq x y z
N MET A 1 13.16 -29.45 -42.42
CA MET A 1 12.44 -30.25 -41.39
C MET A 1 13.07 -30.10 -39.99
N GLN A 2 14.37 -30.37 -39.79
CA GLN A 2 15.02 -30.28 -38.47
C GLN A 2 15.02 -28.88 -37.82
N VAL A 3 15.26 -27.81 -38.59
CA VAL A 3 15.28 -26.43 -38.05
C VAL A 3 13.92 -26.02 -37.47
N PHE A 4 12.81 -26.40 -38.14
CA PHE A 4 11.45 -26.13 -37.65
C PHE A 4 11.12 -26.94 -36.40
N ALA A 5 11.61 -28.18 -36.29
CA ALA A 5 11.44 -28.99 -35.09
C ALA A 5 12.20 -28.40 -33.88
N ILE A 6 13.42 -27.88 -34.08
CA ILE A 6 14.20 -27.20 -33.04
C ILE A 6 13.51 -25.90 -32.60
N LEU A 7 13.04 -25.10 -33.56
CA LEU A 7 12.28 -23.86 -33.27
C LEU A 7 10.98 -24.14 -32.52
N ALA A 8 10.24 -25.17 -32.91
CA ALA A 8 9.03 -25.59 -32.22
C ALA A 8 9.33 -26.05 -30.79
N PHE A 9 10.40 -26.83 -30.59
CA PHE A 9 10.81 -27.28 -29.26
C PHE A 9 11.24 -26.11 -28.36
N LEU A 10 11.97 -25.13 -28.91
CA LEU A 10 12.35 -23.91 -28.19
C LEU A 10 11.13 -23.05 -27.84
N LEU A 11 10.17 -22.89 -28.75
CA LEU A 11 8.94 -22.15 -28.51
C LEU A 11 8.06 -22.82 -27.44
N VAL A 12 7.92 -24.14 -27.49
CA VAL A 12 7.16 -24.91 -26.49
C VAL A 12 7.87 -24.87 -25.13
N GLY A 13 9.19 -25.08 -25.10
CA GLY A 13 9.98 -24.95 -23.87
C GLY A 13 9.91 -23.56 -23.26
N PHE A 14 9.95 -22.51 -24.10
CA PHE A 14 9.78 -21.13 -23.66
C PHE A 14 8.37 -20.87 -23.14
N ALA A 15 7.33 -21.35 -23.84
CA ALA A 15 5.94 -21.16 -23.43
C ALA A 15 5.61 -21.89 -22.11
N VAL A 16 6.06 -23.14 -21.94
CA VAL A 16 5.86 -23.91 -20.71
C VAL A 16 6.59 -23.25 -19.54
N ASN A 17 7.85 -22.85 -19.75
CA ASN A 17 8.62 -22.12 -18.73
C ASN A 17 7.94 -20.79 -18.38
N PHE A 18 7.48 -20.04 -19.38
CA PHE A 18 6.77 -18.77 -19.19
C PHE A 18 5.45 -18.94 -18.43
N VAL A 19 4.68 -19.99 -18.72
CA VAL A 19 3.41 -20.28 -18.04
C VAL A 19 3.65 -20.71 -16.59
N TRP A 20 4.59 -21.64 -16.35
CA TRP A 20 4.97 -22.09 -15.01
C TRP A 20 5.51 -20.94 -14.16
N ASP A 21 6.36 -20.12 -14.75
CA ASP A 21 6.94 -18.96 -14.10
C ASP A 21 5.87 -17.91 -13.76
N ARG A 22 4.87 -17.73 -14.63
CA ARG A 22 3.72 -16.86 -14.35
C ARG A 22 2.85 -17.40 -13.22
N THR A 23 2.60 -18.70 -13.14
CA THR A 23 1.77 -19.30 -12.10
C THR A 23 2.50 -19.37 -10.75
N ALA A 24 3.76 -19.78 -10.72
CA ALA A 24 4.58 -19.83 -9.51
C ALA A 24 4.81 -18.42 -8.92
N ARG A 25 5.05 -17.41 -9.76
CA ARG A 25 5.19 -16.01 -9.28
C ARG A 25 3.89 -15.43 -8.76
N ARG A 26 2.75 -15.77 -9.38
CA ARG A 26 1.43 -15.41 -8.85
C ARG A 26 1.17 -16.08 -7.50
N GLY A 27 1.55 -17.34 -7.35
CA GLY A 27 1.48 -18.05 -6.07
C GLY A 27 2.37 -17.40 -4.99
N LYS A 28 3.60 -17.02 -5.34
CA LYS A 28 4.51 -16.33 -4.41
C LYS A 28 4.03 -14.92 -4.05
N ALA A 29 3.52 -14.15 -5.02
CA ALA A 29 2.92 -12.84 -4.77
C ALA A 29 1.67 -12.98 -3.88
N LEU A 30 0.84 -14.00 -4.10
CA LEU A 30 -0.28 -14.30 -3.23
C LEU A 30 0.18 -14.63 -1.80
N ALA A 31 1.22 -15.44 -1.64
CA ALA A 31 1.79 -15.76 -0.32
C ALA A 31 2.37 -14.53 0.39
N MET A 32 3.05 -13.63 -0.34
CA MET A 32 3.56 -12.36 0.21
C MET A 32 2.40 -11.46 0.65
N ARG A 33 1.35 -11.38 -0.16
CA ARG A 33 0.12 -10.65 0.16
C ARG A 33 -0.57 -11.22 1.40
N THR A 34 -0.75 -12.53 1.50
CA THR A 34 -1.38 -13.15 2.67
C THR A 34 -0.54 -12.92 3.92
N ALA A 35 0.78 -13.12 3.85
CA ALA A 35 1.68 -12.88 4.97
C ALA A 35 1.63 -11.43 5.49
N ARG A 36 1.60 -10.42 4.59
CA ARG A 36 1.42 -9.02 4.99
C ARG A 36 0.07 -8.80 5.65
N ARG A 37 -1.01 -9.29 5.05
CA ARG A 37 -2.37 -9.13 5.60
C ARG A 37 -2.55 -9.81 6.95
N GLU A 38 -1.88 -10.93 7.19
CA GLU A 38 -1.86 -11.60 8.49
C GLU A 38 -1.00 -10.87 9.54
N ALA A 39 0.04 -10.15 9.11
CA ALA A 39 0.90 -9.38 10.00
C ALA A 39 0.29 -8.04 10.43
N ARG A 40 -0.50 -7.39 9.57
CA ARG A 40 -1.09 -6.05 9.82
C ARG A 40 -1.93 -5.96 11.10
N PRO A 41 -2.82 -6.92 11.42
CA PRO A 41 -3.55 -6.89 12.69
C PRO A 41 -2.64 -6.84 13.92
N ARG A 42 -1.42 -7.41 13.84
CA ARG A 42 -0.43 -7.37 14.93
C ARG A 42 0.31 -6.04 15.01
N ALA A 43 0.40 -5.30 13.91
CA ALA A 43 1.02 -3.99 13.83
C ALA A 43 0.05 -2.86 14.24
N LEU A 44 -1.25 -3.11 14.22
CA LEU A 44 -2.26 -2.18 14.70
C LEU A 44 -2.33 -2.25 16.24
N PRO A 45 -2.33 -1.12 16.96
CA PRO A 45 -2.62 -1.08 18.39
C PRO A 45 -3.96 -1.74 18.72
N ALA A 46 -4.18 -2.16 19.97
CA ALA A 46 -5.48 -2.71 20.40
C ALA A 46 -6.61 -1.71 20.12
N ALA A 47 -7.78 -2.21 19.68
CA ALA A 47 -8.95 -1.36 19.48
C ALA A 47 -9.41 -0.86 20.85
N PRO A 48 -9.85 0.40 20.97
CA PRO A 48 -10.74 0.77 22.04
C PRO A 48 -12.02 -0.08 21.97
N SER A 49 -12.60 -0.41 23.13
CA SER A 49 -13.87 -1.14 23.22
C SER A 49 -15.00 -0.34 22.56
N PRO A 50 -15.91 -0.96 21.80
CA PRO A 50 -17.00 -0.25 21.16
C PRO A 50 -18.15 0.06 22.12
N ASP A 51 -18.41 1.35 22.35
CA ASP A 51 -19.65 1.81 23.00
C ASP A 51 -20.78 2.00 21.97
N ALA A 52 -21.91 1.32 22.20
CA ALA A 52 -23.06 1.31 21.30
C ALA A 52 -23.77 2.68 21.15
N GLU A 53 -23.65 3.57 22.16
CA GLU A 53 -24.33 4.86 22.18
C GLU A 53 -23.65 5.93 21.29
N GLY A 54 -22.33 5.84 21.09
CA GLY A 54 -21.55 6.78 20.26
C GLY A 54 -21.60 6.52 18.74
N GLN A 55 -22.03 5.33 18.32
CA GLN A 55 -22.10 4.95 16.91
C GLN A 55 -23.25 5.65 16.16
N GLY A 56 -24.38 5.87 16.82
CA GLY A 56 -25.59 6.46 16.20
C GLY A 56 -25.45 7.94 15.82
N ALA A 57 -24.66 8.72 16.57
CA ALA A 57 -24.43 10.14 16.29
C ALA A 57 -23.37 10.36 15.18
N ARG A 58 -22.31 9.53 15.16
CA ARG A 58 -21.23 9.58 14.14
C ARG A 58 -21.68 9.05 12.77
N ALA A 59 -22.65 8.14 12.72
CA ALA A 59 -23.29 7.69 11.48
C ALA A 59 -23.99 8.84 10.71
N ARG A 60 -24.27 9.98 11.37
CA ARG A 60 -24.97 11.12 10.77
C ARG A 60 -24.05 12.24 10.26
N ASP A 61 -22.74 12.19 10.51
CA ASP A 61 -21.79 13.22 10.06
C ASP A 61 -21.29 12.92 8.63
N PRO A 62 -21.76 13.65 7.60
CA PRO A 62 -21.42 13.34 6.21
C PRO A 62 -19.95 13.62 5.89
N ALA A 63 -19.31 14.55 6.59
CA ALA A 63 -17.90 14.87 6.36
C ALA A 63 -17.00 13.76 6.91
N LEU A 64 -17.33 13.23 8.10
CA LEU A 64 -16.64 12.09 8.69
C LEU A 64 -16.76 10.84 7.81
N GLN A 65 -17.96 10.52 7.33
CA GLN A 65 -18.18 9.36 6.46
C GLN A 65 -17.40 9.46 5.13
N ARG A 66 -17.38 10.65 4.51
CA ARG A 66 -16.57 10.89 3.31
C ARG A 66 -15.07 10.69 3.57
N PHE A 67 -14.58 11.09 4.74
CA PHE A 67 -13.18 10.92 5.10
C PHE A 67 -12.82 9.45 5.37
N ILE A 68 -13.68 8.69 6.06
CA ILE A 68 -13.51 7.25 6.25
C ILE A 68 -13.47 6.53 4.89
N GLU A 69 -14.38 6.88 3.99
CA GLU A 69 -14.43 6.29 2.65
C GLU A 69 -13.19 6.65 1.82
N LEU A 70 -12.71 7.88 1.91
CA LEU A 70 -11.43 8.29 1.31
C LEU A 70 -10.29 7.40 1.81
N CYS A 71 -10.18 7.18 3.12
CA CYS A 71 -9.14 6.31 3.69
C CYS A 71 -9.25 4.87 3.17
N ARG A 72 -10.47 4.32 3.10
CA ARG A 72 -10.75 2.97 2.58
C ARG A 72 -10.35 2.79 1.13
N ARG A 73 -10.77 3.72 0.28
CA ARG A 73 -10.40 3.71 -1.14
C ARG A 73 -8.88 3.78 -1.28
N THR A 74 -8.24 4.72 -0.59
CA THR A 74 -6.79 4.91 -0.69
C THR A 74 -6.01 3.69 -0.22
N PHE A 75 -6.31 3.09 0.94
CA PHE A 75 -5.55 1.91 1.38
C PHE A 75 -5.79 0.69 0.48
N THR A 76 -6.98 0.57 -0.14
CA THR A 76 -7.29 -0.53 -1.06
C THR A 76 -6.54 -0.40 -2.37
N GLU A 77 -6.41 0.83 -2.88
CA GLU A 77 -5.61 1.12 -4.06
C GLU A 77 -4.11 0.94 -3.79
N LEU A 78 -3.62 1.37 -2.62
CA LEU A 78 -2.24 1.12 -2.20
C LEU A 78 -1.94 -0.37 -2.09
N ASP A 79 -2.85 -1.18 -1.55
CA ASP A 79 -2.72 -2.64 -1.51
C ASP A 79 -2.50 -3.24 -2.90
N THR A 80 -3.30 -2.79 -3.86
CA THR A 80 -3.20 -3.23 -5.26
C THR A 80 -1.88 -2.80 -5.89
N LEU A 81 -1.38 -1.62 -5.51
CA LEU A 81 -0.11 -1.10 -6.01
C LEU A 81 1.09 -1.86 -5.43
N ILE A 82 1.05 -2.18 -4.15
CA ILE A 82 2.05 -2.99 -3.46
C ILE A 82 2.14 -4.39 -4.11
N ASP A 83 1.00 -5.01 -4.42
CA ASP A 83 0.95 -6.28 -5.16
C ASP A 83 1.62 -6.15 -6.54
N HIS A 84 1.48 -4.99 -7.21
CA HIS A 84 2.16 -4.75 -8.48
C HIS A 84 3.69 -4.63 -8.30
N PHE A 85 4.16 -3.89 -7.30
CA PHE A 85 5.59 -3.79 -7.01
C PHE A 85 6.22 -5.16 -6.70
N ASP A 86 5.57 -5.99 -5.89
CA ASP A 86 6.03 -7.36 -5.62
C ASP A 86 6.18 -8.18 -6.91
N LEU A 87 5.20 -8.09 -7.83
CA LEU A 87 5.26 -8.82 -9.08
C LEU A 87 6.42 -8.37 -9.98
N VAL A 88 6.69 -7.06 -10.06
CA VAL A 88 7.82 -6.54 -10.84
C VAL A 88 9.14 -6.92 -10.17
N LEU A 89 9.21 -6.87 -8.83
CA LEU A 89 10.39 -7.27 -8.06
C LEU A 89 10.70 -8.77 -8.22
N LEU A 90 9.67 -9.64 -8.19
CA LEU A 90 9.83 -11.08 -8.44
C LEU A 90 10.31 -11.38 -9.86
N ARG A 91 9.81 -10.63 -10.85
CA ARG A 91 10.29 -10.73 -12.24
C ARG A 91 11.75 -10.31 -12.38
N ALA A 92 12.14 -9.22 -11.72
CA ALA A 92 13.51 -8.73 -11.75
C ALA A 92 14.48 -9.74 -11.11
N HIS A 93 14.16 -10.28 -9.92
CA HIS A 93 14.99 -11.29 -9.26
C HIS A 93 15.19 -12.55 -10.11
N ALA A 94 14.17 -12.98 -10.85
CA ALA A 94 14.28 -14.14 -11.70
C ALA A 94 15.13 -13.86 -12.96
N ARG A 95 15.03 -12.66 -13.53
CA ARG A 95 15.91 -12.20 -14.63
C ARG A 95 17.34 -11.98 -14.16
N ALA A 96 17.53 -11.60 -12.90
CA ALA A 96 18.86 -11.42 -12.30
C ALA A 96 19.71 -12.70 -12.33
N ARG A 97 19.07 -13.88 -12.39
CA ARG A 97 19.77 -15.17 -12.59
C ARG A 97 20.46 -15.29 -13.95
N TYR A 98 20.12 -14.44 -14.90
CA TYR A 98 20.63 -14.44 -16.28
C TYR A 98 21.37 -13.13 -16.65
N GLY A 99 21.61 -12.22 -15.69
CA GLY A 99 22.28 -10.93 -15.92
C GLY A 99 21.83 -9.83 -14.95
N VAL A 100 22.08 -8.55 -15.27
CA VAL A 100 21.56 -7.41 -14.49
C VAL A 100 20.14 -7.09 -14.98
N ALA A 101 19.15 -7.08 -14.08
CA ALA A 101 17.77 -6.77 -14.39
C ALA A 101 17.32 -5.49 -13.68
N THR A 102 16.93 -4.47 -14.45
CA THR A 102 16.24 -3.29 -13.93
C THR A 102 14.82 -3.67 -13.50
N VAL A 103 14.36 -3.15 -12.36
CA VAL A 103 12.98 -3.28 -11.90
C VAL A 103 12.20 -2.15 -12.53
N HIS A 104 11.34 -2.41 -13.53
CA HIS A 104 10.55 -1.35 -14.18
C HIS A 104 9.48 -0.77 -13.23
N ALA A 105 9.89 0.09 -12.30
CA ALA A 105 9.10 0.59 -11.17
C ALA A 105 8.57 2.02 -11.37
N GLU A 106 8.96 2.70 -12.45
CA GLU A 106 8.57 4.07 -12.80
C GLU A 106 7.04 4.31 -12.70
N GLU A 107 6.27 3.53 -13.45
CA GLU A 107 4.81 3.70 -13.54
C GLU A 107 4.08 3.40 -12.21
N PRO A 108 4.33 2.26 -11.52
CA PRO A 108 3.71 2.05 -10.21
C PRO A 108 4.14 3.10 -9.19
N ARG A 109 5.39 3.60 -9.22
CA ARG A 109 5.82 4.68 -8.33
C ARG A 109 5.08 5.98 -8.61
N ARG A 110 4.99 6.40 -9.87
CA ARG A 110 4.23 7.59 -10.29
C ARG A 110 2.79 7.52 -9.78
N ARG A 111 2.14 6.37 -9.92
CA ARG A 111 0.79 6.13 -9.42
C ARG A 111 0.71 6.20 -7.90
N GLY A 112 1.70 5.67 -7.19
CA GLY A 112 1.80 5.77 -5.73
C GLY A 112 1.89 7.22 -5.27
N CYS A 113 2.82 7.99 -5.83
CA CYS A 113 2.97 9.42 -5.52
C CYS A 113 1.67 10.20 -5.79
N ALA A 114 1.02 9.96 -6.92
CA ALA A 114 -0.25 10.61 -7.25
C ALA A 114 -1.35 10.27 -6.22
N LEU A 115 -1.47 9.00 -5.83
CA LEU A 115 -2.47 8.56 -4.86
C LEU A 115 -2.25 9.19 -3.47
N LEU A 116 -1.00 9.25 -3.00
CA LEU A 116 -0.66 9.90 -1.72
C LEU A 116 -0.93 11.41 -1.78
N ALA A 117 -0.54 12.09 -2.87
CA ALA A 117 -0.80 13.51 -3.07
C ALA A 117 -2.31 13.81 -3.07
N THR A 118 -3.11 13.02 -3.79
CA THR A 118 -4.57 13.15 -3.82
C THR A 118 -5.20 12.94 -2.44
N TRP A 119 -4.71 11.98 -1.64
CA TRP A 119 -5.21 11.80 -0.28
C TRP A 119 -4.89 13.02 0.60
N LEU A 120 -3.68 13.58 0.52
CA LEU A 120 -3.29 14.77 1.26
C LEU A 120 -4.17 15.98 0.90
N GLU A 121 -4.41 16.17 -0.39
CA GLU A 121 -5.30 17.24 -0.89
C GLU A 121 -6.74 17.07 -0.38
N GLN A 122 -7.32 15.87 -0.53
CA GLN A 122 -8.72 15.61 -0.17
C GLN A 122 -8.95 15.55 1.34
N SER A 123 -7.93 15.20 2.12
CA SER A 123 -7.98 15.18 3.59
C SER A 123 -7.75 16.54 4.23
N ALA A 124 -7.16 17.51 3.50
CA ALA A 124 -6.80 18.82 4.04
C ALA A 124 -8.01 19.54 4.69
N ALA A 125 -9.17 19.51 4.02
CA ALA A 125 -10.40 20.11 4.54
C ALA A 125 -10.91 19.41 5.81
N PHE A 126 -10.65 18.10 5.98
CA PHE A 126 -11.03 17.37 7.19
C PHE A 126 -10.14 17.75 8.37
N TYR A 127 -8.82 17.88 8.15
CA TYR A 127 -7.85 18.27 9.18
C TYR A 127 -7.74 19.78 9.42
N ALA A 128 -8.46 20.61 8.65
CA ALA A 128 -8.39 22.07 8.76
C ALA A 128 -8.85 22.62 10.12
N ASP A 129 -9.82 21.95 10.75
CA ASP A 129 -10.29 22.26 12.09
C ASP A 129 -9.69 21.27 13.09
N SER A 130 -8.52 21.62 13.64
CA SER A 130 -7.76 20.74 14.55
C SER A 130 -8.45 20.51 15.89
N GLU A 131 -9.34 21.41 16.30
CA GLU A 131 -10.08 21.33 17.56
C GLU A 131 -11.31 20.42 17.46
N ARG A 132 -11.75 20.11 16.24
CA ARG A 132 -12.84 19.17 16.01
C ARG A 132 -12.47 17.80 16.58
N GLU A 133 -13.30 17.28 17.48
CA GLU A 133 -13.03 16.07 18.27
C GLU A 133 -12.41 14.88 17.48
N PRO A 134 -12.97 14.40 16.36
CA PRO A 134 -12.35 13.34 15.57
C PRO A 134 -10.96 13.70 15.03
N VAL A 135 -10.70 14.97 14.69
CA VAL A 135 -9.40 15.43 14.18
C VAL A 135 -8.40 15.49 15.33
N ARG A 136 -8.75 16.14 16.44
CA ARG A 136 -7.92 16.24 17.65
C ARG A 136 -7.43 14.87 18.10
N ARG A 137 -8.34 13.90 18.22
CA ARG A 137 -8.03 12.52 18.61
C ARG A 137 -7.06 11.83 17.65
N LEU A 138 -7.24 12.01 16.34
CA LEU A 138 -6.31 11.44 15.36
C LEU A 138 -4.91 12.05 15.50
N LEU A 139 -4.82 13.38 15.68
CA LEU A 139 -3.55 14.07 15.86
C LEU A 139 -2.82 13.65 17.14
N GLU A 140 -3.54 13.46 18.25
CA GLU A 140 -2.98 12.97 19.52
C GLU A 140 -2.35 11.58 19.39
N LEU A 141 -2.88 10.75 18.48
CA LEU A 141 -2.37 9.40 18.19
C LEU A 141 -1.32 9.39 17.07
N ALA A 142 -0.81 10.56 16.67
CA ALA A 142 0.09 10.74 15.53
C ALA A 142 -0.48 10.23 14.20
N LEU A 143 -1.81 10.20 14.07
CA LEU A 143 -2.54 9.82 12.85
C LEU A 143 -2.91 11.05 12.02
N GLY A 144 -1.94 11.92 11.83
CA GLY A 144 -2.06 13.13 11.03
C GLY A 144 -1.51 12.98 9.61
N PRO A 145 -1.84 13.92 8.72
CA PRO A 145 -1.39 13.91 7.32
C PRO A 145 0.14 13.98 7.16
N GLN A 146 0.86 14.41 8.19
CA GLN A 146 2.32 14.55 8.19
C GLN A 146 3.01 13.22 7.90
N THR A 147 2.52 12.11 8.46
CA THR A 147 3.09 10.76 8.21
C THR A 147 3.05 10.41 6.72
N ILE A 148 1.94 10.73 6.06
CA ILE A 148 1.75 10.45 4.63
C ILE A 148 2.55 11.43 3.76
N ALA A 149 2.65 12.69 4.18
CA ALA A 149 3.48 13.69 3.51
C ALA A 149 4.97 13.30 3.51
N GLU A 150 5.47 12.77 4.63
CA GLU A 150 6.85 12.28 4.71
C GLU A 150 7.10 11.07 3.79
N VAL A 151 6.15 10.14 3.71
CA VAL A 151 6.24 9.00 2.78
C VAL A 151 6.27 9.50 1.33
N LEU A 152 5.40 10.45 0.97
CA LEU A 152 5.38 11.05 -0.36
C LEU A 152 6.71 11.73 -0.69
N ALA A 153 7.27 12.51 0.23
CA ALA A 153 8.56 13.17 0.04
C ALA A 153 9.69 12.16 -0.20
N ARG A 154 9.73 11.06 0.59
CA ARG A 154 10.70 9.97 0.39
C ARG A 154 10.53 9.30 -0.98
N GLU A 155 9.30 9.06 -1.42
CA GLU A 155 9.04 8.45 -2.73
C GLU A 155 9.42 9.36 -3.91
N GLN A 156 9.14 10.66 -3.80
CA GLN A 156 9.58 11.65 -4.80
C GLN A 156 11.11 11.73 -4.87
N GLN A 157 11.79 11.65 -3.72
CA GLN A 157 13.25 11.60 -3.66
C GLN A 157 13.79 10.30 -4.29
N ARG A 158 13.17 9.14 -4.03
CA ARG A 158 13.56 7.87 -4.67
C ARG A 158 13.36 7.90 -6.18
N ALA A 159 12.29 8.55 -6.65
CA ALA A 159 12.00 8.70 -8.07
C ALA A 159 13.05 9.55 -8.81
N SER A 160 13.68 10.52 -8.14
CA SER A 160 14.69 11.37 -8.78
C SER A 160 16.08 10.72 -8.92
N TRP A 161 16.28 9.50 -8.39
CA TRP A 161 17.56 8.82 -8.47
C TRP A 161 17.77 8.10 -9.81
N GLU A 162 18.45 8.77 -10.74
CA GLU A 162 18.71 8.33 -12.12
C GLU A 162 19.24 6.88 -12.26
N PHE A 163 20.03 6.38 -11.31
CA PHE A 163 20.64 5.05 -11.39
C PHE A 163 20.18 4.07 -10.30
N ARG A 164 19.40 4.53 -9.32
CA ARG A 164 19.03 3.72 -8.14
C ARG A 164 17.52 3.51 -8.00
N ALA A 165 16.71 4.35 -8.64
CA ALA A 165 15.25 4.32 -8.55
C ALA A 165 14.66 2.92 -8.77
N ASP A 166 15.23 2.18 -9.71
CA ASP A 166 14.76 0.86 -10.18
C ASP A 166 15.57 -0.32 -9.61
N THR A 167 16.35 -0.09 -8.57
CA THR A 167 17.08 -1.18 -7.89
C THR A 167 16.15 -1.93 -6.94
N ALA A 168 16.35 -3.24 -6.82
CA ALA A 168 15.56 -4.09 -5.94
C ALA A 168 15.46 -3.58 -4.48
N PRO A 169 16.55 -3.10 -3.84
CA PRO A 169 16.47 -2.52 -2.50
C PRO A 169 15.56 -1.28 -2.42
N VAL A 170 15.68 -0.36 -3.39
CA VAL A 170 14.88 0.87 -3.39
C VAL A 170 13.39 0.57 -3.62
N VAL A 171 13.08 -0.42 -4.46
CA VAL A 171 11.70 -0.87 -4.66
C VAL A 171 11.15 -1.56 -3.39
N GLN A 172 11.98 -2.30 -2.66
CA GLN A 172 11.60 -2.89 -1.38
C GLN A 172 11.31 -1.82 -0.31
N ASP A 173 12.11 -0.76 -0.28
CA ASP A 173 11.88 0.40 0.61
C ASP A 173 10.56 1.10 0.25
N THR A 174 10.27 1.29 -1.04
CA THR A 174 8.98 1.79 -1.52
C THR A 174 7.82 0.93 -1.02
N ILE A 175 7.88 -0.40 -1.22
CA ILE A 175 6.85 -1.32 -0.73
C ILE A 175 6.62 -1.16 0.77
N THR A 176 7.71 -1.04 1.54
CA THR A 176 7.66 -0.93 3.00
C THR A 176 6.99 0.35 3.45
N ASP A 177 7.31 1.49 2.84
CA ASP A 177 6.70 2.78 3.20
C ASP A 177 5.23 2.87 2.77
N LEU A 178 4.87 2.29 1.62
CA LEU A 178 3.46 2.17 1.21
C LEU A 178 2.67 1.24 2.14
N ASP A 179 3.24 0.13 2.60
CA ASP A 179 2.59 -0.77 3.55
C ASP A 179 2.37 -0.11 4.92
N ARG A 180 3.34 0.69 5.39
CA ARG A 180 3.18 1.54 6.59
C ARG A 180 2.05 2.54 6.41
N THR A 181 1.89 3.10 5.22
CA THR A 181 0.80 4.03 4.91
C THR A 181 -0.56 3.33 4.93
N VAL A 182 -0.64 2.10 4.40
CA VAL A 182 -1.83 1.25 4.51
C VAL A 182 -2.20 1.02 5.97
N ILE A 183 -1.23 0.65 6.83
CA ILE A 183 -1.47 0.45 8.27
C ILE A 183 -1.98 1.73 8.92
N HIS A 184 -1.36 2.88 8.62
CA HIS A 184 -1.77 4.18 9.13
C HIS A 184 -3.24 4.52 8.78
N LEU A 185 -3.62 4.35 7.51
CA LEU A 185 -4.99 4.58 7.04
C LEU A 185 -6.00 3.59 7.64
N GLN A 186 -5.61 2.32 7.81
CA GLN A 186 -6.43 1.32 8.49
C GLN A 186 -6.65 1.67 9.96
N GLN A 187 -5.64 2.22 10.63
CA GLN A 187 -5.74 2.66 12.01
C GLN A 187 -6.67 3.86 12.17
N ILE A 188 -6.61 4.84 11.25
CA ILE A 188 -7.56 5.96 11.19
C ILE A 188 -8.99 5.43 11.11
N VAL A 189 -9.27 4.56 10.14
CA VAL A 189 -10.61 3.98 9.95
C VAL A 189 -11.05 3.26 11.21
N ARG A 190 -10.19 2.42 11.78
CA ARG A 190 -10.50 1.67 13.00
C ARG A 190 -10.87 2.58 14.18
N ILE A 191 -10.13 3.66 14.41
CA ILE A 191 -10.39 4.59 15.54
C ILE A 191 -11.67 5.38 15.33
N LEU A 192 -11.91 5.83 14.10
CA LEU A 192 -13.12 6.59 13.78
C LEU A 192 -14.38 5.72 13.83
N GLU A 193 -14.24 4.41 13.56
CA GLU A 193 -15.34 3.45 13.62
C GLU A 193 -15.56 2.80 15.00
N SER A 194 -14.50 2.63 15.81
CA SER A 194 -14.59 1.93 17.11
C SER A 194 -15.36 2.69 18.18
N GLY A 195 -15.60 4.00 18.02
CA GLY A 195 -16.25 4.79 19.07
C GLY A 195 -15.38 4.94 20.32
N ASP A 196 -15.81 5.78 21.26
CA ASP A 196 -15.12 5.95 22.54
C ASP A 196 -15.31 4.71 23.41
N GLY A 197 -14.27 4.38 24.16
CA GLY A 197 -14.42 4.09 25.58
C GLY A 197 -13.54 5.11 26.29
N ASP A 198 -14.10 5.87 27.23
CA ASP A 198 -13.34 6.68 28.18
C ASP A 198 -12.34 5.75 28.90
N PRO A 199 -11.01 5.95 28.79
CA PRO A 199 -10.05 5.10 29.49
C PRO A 199 -9.99 5.36 31.01
N TYR A 200 -10.77 6.30 31.54
CA TYR A 200 -10.74 6.70 32.96
C TYR A 200 -12.11 6.67 33.68
N ARG A 201 -13.10 5.90 33.18
CA ARG A 201 -14.35 5.62 33.92
C ARG A 201 -14.59 4.14 34.13
#